data_AF-K4RG63-F1
#
_entry.id   AF-K4RG63-F1
#
_cell.length_a   1.000
_cell.length_b   1.000
_cell.length_c   1.000
_cell.angle_alpha   90.00
_cell.angle_beta   90.00
_cell.angle_gamma   90.00
#
_symmetry.space_group_name_H-M   'P 1'
#
loop_
_entity.id
_entity.type
_entity.pdbx_description
1 polymer ?
#
loop_
_entity_poly.entity_id
_entity_poly.type
_entity_poly.pdbx_seq_one_letter_code
_entity_poly.pdbx_strand_id
1 'polypeptide(L)'
;MGGPESSVVNGAVNDSNVVPITAAHTARQGASRHDDTSLPSSETSAKGKKSTPAAKVRADALRMLGCVRIATVRQMAEVITKEESDGRSYVRRAMKKLADLGLAETNGKAGKHPIWNLTPAGQKALADGSELPLRPKAGTGAKAVLAGFGPHGVAVTDMILAFGGRKHLTDWQVEVNHAIKETGLSFNTDAVLALPTKTSEVRLFELDNGTMSQARLAKEVWDYERYAGHRVWEGARGTIGGTFPFWQRHRYTRSKTFPRLHVVLAGKEEHLLDNRLQALADDVKGIAVAVWVNTLPRLQRGEPWYEIGVDDPDRRRRRYPEPASR
;
A
#
# COMPACT_ATOMS: atom_id res chain seq x y z
N MET A 1 28.33 -45.79 -4.71
CA MET A 1 27.91 -44.82 -3.67
C MET A 1 28.91 -43.69 -3.74
N GLY A 2 28.69 -42.55 -4.39
CA GLY A 2 27.51 -41.69 -4.42
C GLY A 2 27.87 -40.39 -3.68
N GLY A 3 28.84 -39.63 -4.20
CA GLY A 3 29.29 -38.35 -3.64
C GLY A 3 28.42 -37.17 -4.15
N PRO A 4 28.36 -36.05 -3.42
CA PRO A 4 27.51 -34.92 -3.79
C PRO A 4 28.30 -33.91 -4.63
N GLU A 5 27.83 -33.64 -5.85
CA GLU A 5 28.27 -32.50 -6.65
C GLU A 5 27.10 -31.60 -7.04
N SER A 6 27.39 -30.29 -6.96
CA SER A 6 26.76 -29.17 -7.66
C SER A 6 25.38 -28.70 -7.19
N SER A 7 25.40 -27.68 -6.32
CA SER A 7 24.32 -26.70 -6.25
C SER A 7 24.56 -25.63 -7.32
N VAL A 8 23.63 -25.51 -8.25
CA VAL A 8 23.65 -24.46 -9.28
C VAL A 8 23.14 -23.16 -8.65
N VAL A 9 24.06 -22.21 -8.56
CA VAL A 9 23.82 -20.80 -8.31
C VAL A 9 23.12 -20.21 -9.53
N ASN A 10 21.92 -19.65 -9.37
CA ASN A 10 21.38 -18.68 -10.32
C ASN A 10 21.21 -17.34 -9.62
N GLY A 11 22.13 -16.44 -9.95
CA GLY A 11 22.14 -15.06 -9.51
C GLY A 11 21.08 -14.20 -10.22
N ALA A 12 20.45 -13.38 -9.40
CA ALA A 12 20.18 -11.95 -9.57
C ALA A 12 19.85 -11.39 -10.97
N VAL A 13 18.72 -10.67 -11.05
CA VAL A 13 18.75 -9.26 -11.47
C VAL A 13 17.91 -8.43 -10.47
N ASN A 14 18.62 -7.67 -9.66
CA ASN A 14 18.12 -6.59 -8.80
C ASN A 14 17.81 -5.36 -9.66
N ASP A 15 16.81 -4.57 -9.27
CA ASP A 15 16.88 -3.11 -9.41
C ASP A 15 15.92 -2.38 -8.45
N SER A 16 16.51 -1.89 -7.36
CA SER A 16 15.88 -1.09 -6.31
C SER A 16 15.58 0.33 -6.78
N ASN A 17 14.57 0.98 -6.19
CA ASN A 17 14.60 2.42 -5.91
C ASN A 17 13.61 2.73 -4.78
N VAL A 18 14.13 3.22 -3.66
CA VAL A 18 13.34 3.70 -2.52
C VAL A 18 12.83 5.10 -2.88
N VAL A 19 11.53 5.22 -3.17
CA VAL A 19 10.91 6.53 -3.42
C VAL A 19 10.38 7.08 -2.10
N PRO A 20 10.88 8.23 -1.60
CA PRO A 20 10.31 8.87 -0.42
C PRO A 20 8.86 9.27 -0.69
N ILE A 21 7.94 8.87 0.20
CA ILE A 21 6.55 9.32 0.13
C ILE A 21 6.52 10.76 0.64
N THR A 22 6.47 11.72 -0.29
CA THR A 22 6.28 13.13 0.02
C THR A 22 4.85 13.55 -0.35
N ALA A 23 4.16 14.21 0.58
CA ALA A 23 2.90 14.89 0.30
C ALA A 23 3.18 16.11 -0.61
N ALA A 24 2.44 16.22 -1.71
CA ALA A 24 2.63 17.22 -2.76
C ALA A 24 2.45 18.67 -2.25
N HIS A 25 3.25 19.61 -2.78
CA HIS A 25 2.75 20.91 -3.30
C HIS A 25 3.81 21.84 -3.93
N THR A 26 3.36 22.49 -5.01
CA THR A 26 3.65 23.84 -5.58
C THR A 26 4.77 24.06 -6.61
N ALA A 27 4.36 24.84 -7.63
CA ALA A 27 4.95 25.10 -8.92
C ALA A 27 6.08 26.14 -8.97
N ARG A 28 6.89 26.09 -10.04
CA ARG A 28 7.46 27.29 -10.67
C ARG A 28 7.78 27.06 -12.16
N GLN A 29 7.42 28.06 -12.96
CA GLN A 29 7.62 28.18 -14.40
C GLN A 29 9.09 28.40 -14.79
N GLY A 30 9.44 27.93 -15.99
CA GLY A 30 10.61 28.35 -16.77
C GLY A 30 10.40 27.95 -18.23
N ALA A 31 10.26 28.93 -19.11
CA ALA A 31 9.93 28.76 -20.53
C ALA A 31 11.16 28.62 -21.42
N SER A 32 11.07 27.83 -22.50
CA SER A 32 11.62 28.12 -23.85
C SER A 32 11.50 26.91 -24.82
N ARG A 33 10.60 27.04 -25.82
CA ARG A 33 10.69 26.75 -27.29
C ARG A 33 11.56 25.56 -27.78
N HIS A 34 11.25 24.78 -28.82
CA HIS A 34 10.18 24.53 -29.81
C HIS A 34 10.54 23.12 -30.38
N ASP A 35 9.62 22.20 -30.66
CA ASP A 35 9.16 21.97 -32.05
C ASP A 35 7.88 21.12 -32.09
N ASP A 36 7.09 21.41 -33.11
CA ASP A 36 5.67 21.16 -33.28
C ASP A 36 5.25 19.69 -33.43
N THR A 37 4.28 19.28 -32.60
CA THR A 37 3.19 18.39 -33.03
C THR A 37 1.94 18.71 -32.21
N SER A 38 1.35 19.88 -32.46
CA SER A 38 0.26 20.44 -31.65
C SER A 38 -1.14 20.04 -32.17
N LEU A 39 -1.96 19.44 -31.31
CA LEU A 39 -3.43 19.52 -31.34
C LEU A 39 -3.87 20.75 -30.49
N PRO A 40 -5.09 21.29 -30.68
CA PRO A 40 -5.35 22.73 -30.65
C PRO A 40 -5.21 23.38 -29.26
N SER A 41 -4.54 24.52 -29.24
CA SER A 41 -4.38 25.38 -28.06
C SER A 41 -5.71 25.96 -27.60
N SER A 42 -5.93 25.89 -26.29
CA SER A 42 -7.06 26.48 -25.60
C SER A 42 -6.71 27.90 -25.14
N GLU A 43 -7.03 28.91 -25.95
CA GLU A 43 -7.20 30.27 -25.45
C GLU A 43 -8.41 30.90 -26.13
N THR A 44 -9.56 30.79 -25.48
CA THR A 44 -10.51 31.90 -25.32
C THR A 44 -11.70 31.45 -24.45
N SER A 45 -11.85 32.18 -23.34
CA SER A 45 -13.09 32.43 -22.59
C SER A 45 -13.80 31.28 -21.85
N ALA A 46 -13.84 31.46 -20.53
CA ALA A 46 -14.51 30.67 -19.52
C ALA A 46 -15.97 30.27 -19.84
N LYS A 47 -16.22 28.96 -19.85
CA LYS A 47 -17.44 28.36 -19.28
C LYS A 47 -17.13 26.92 -18.90
N GLY A 48 -16.96 26.67 -17.60
CA GLY A 48 -16.69 25.33 -17.07
C GLY A 48 -17.77 24.33 -17.52
N LYS A 49 -17.43 23.46 -18.47
CA LYS A 49 -18.24 22.28 -18.78
C LYS A 49 -18.24 21.40 -17.53
N LYS A 50 -19.33 21.46 -16.75
CA LYS A 50 -19.57 20.49 -15.69
C LYS A 50 -19.42 19.09 -16.29
N SER A 51 -18.48 18.31 -15.78
CA SER A 51 -18.28 16.93 -16.26
C SER A 51 -19.60 16.17 -16.11
N THR A 52 -19.97 15.39 -17.13
CA THR A 52 -21.18 14.58 -17.04
C THR A 52 -21.04 13.57 -15.90
N PRO A 53 -22.13 13.19 -15.20
CA PRO A 53 -22.06 12.21 -14.12
C PRO A 53 -21.35 10.91 -14.53
N ALA A 54 -21.55 10.46 -15.78
CA ALA A 54 -20.87 9.28 -16.33
C ALA A 54 -19.36 9.47 -16.50
N ALA A 55 -18.89 10.66 -16.90
CA ALA A 55 -17.47 10.97 -17.00
C ALA A 55 -16.81 11.00 -15.61
N LYS A 56 -17.50 11.58 -14.63
CA LYS A 56 -17.05 11.61 -13.23
C LYS A 56 -16.90 10.20 -12.65
N VAL A 57 -17.90 9.33 -12.83
CA VAL A 57 -17.84 7.93 -12.36
C VAL A 57 -16.67 7.17 -12.97
N ARG A 58 -16.36 7.39 -14.25
CA ARG A 58 -15.18 6.78 -14.89
C ARG A 58 -13.87 7.26 -14.30
N ALA A 59 -13.72 8.57 -14.09
CA ALA A 59 -12.53 9.15 -13.47
C ALA A 59 -12.34 8.63 -12.04
N ASP A 60 -13.41 8.57 -11.25
CA ASP A 60 -13.36 8.07 -9.88
C ASP A 60 -13.01 6.57 -9.83
N ALA A 61 -13.51 5.76 -10.77
CA ALA A 61 -13.14 4.35 -10.90
C ALA A 61 -11.67 4.15 -11.29
N LEU A 62 -11.15 4.95 -12.24
CA LEU A 62 -9.73 4.94 -12.60
C LEU A 62 -8.85 5.30 -11.39
N ARG A 63 -9.20 6.37 -10.67
CA ARG A 63 -8.49 6.79 -9.45
C ARG A 63 -8.48 5.69 -8.39
N MET A 64 -9.63 5.06 -8.13
CA MET A 64 -9.72 3.98 -7.16
C MET A 64 -8.80 2.82 -7.54
N LEU A 65 -8.86 2.32 -8.77
CA LEU A 65 -8.01 1.20 -9.20
C LEU A 65 -6.52 1.56 -9.24
N GLY A 66 -6.19 2.83 -9.46
CA GLY A 66 -4.81 3.32 -9.29
C GLY A 66 -4.31 3.24 -7.85
N CYS A 67 -5.21 3.37 -6.86
CA CYS A 67 -4.87 3.30 -5.44
C CYS A 67 -4.76 1.85 -4.95
N VAL A 68 -5.78 1.02 -5.19
CA VAL A 68 -5.93 -0.34 -4.61
C VAL A 68 -5.52 -1.49 -5.54
N ARG A 69 -5.09 -1.20 -6.77
CA ARG A 69 -4.73 -2.14 -7.86
C ARG A 69 -5.84 -3.02 -8.39
N ILE A 70 -6.62 -3.66 -7.52
CA ILE A 70 -7.74 -4.53 -7.88
C ILE A 70 -8.99 -4.17 -7.08
N ALA A 71 -10.17 -4.23 -7.69
CA ALA A 71 -11.43 -4.06 -6.97
C ALA A 71 -12.59 -4.73 -7.70
N THR A 72 -13.65 -5.03 -6.96
CA THR A 72 -14.95 -5.43 -7.53
C THR A 72 -15.82 -4.22 -7.81
N VAL A 73 -16.85 -4.40 -8.65
CA VAL A 73 -17.89 -3.35 -8.88
C VAL A 73 -18.61 -2.97 -7.59
N ARG A 74 -18.77 -3.90 -6.64
CA ARG A 74 -19.40 -3.64 -5.35
C ARG A 74 -18.57 -2.63 -4.55
N GLN A 75 -17.29 -2.93 -4.35
CA GLN A 75 -16.32 -2.07 -3.65
C GLN A 75 -16.21 -0.69 -4.32
N MET A 76 -16.16 -0.65 -5.65
CA MET A 76 -16.15 0.63 -6.38
C MET A 76 -17.45 1.43 -6.18
N ALA A 77 -18.61 0.78 -6.12
CA ALA A 77 -19.87 1.47 -5.88
C ALA A 77 -19.94 2.10 -4.49
N GLU A 78 -19.44 1.41 -3.45
CA GLU A 78 -19.37 1.91 -2.06
C GLU A 78 -18.61 3.24 -1.98
N VAL A 79 -17.57 3.41 -2.79
CA VAL A 79 -16.76 4.64 -2.83
C VAL A 79 -17.36 5.71 -3.73
N ILE A 80 -17.73 5.33 -4.95
CA ILE A 80 -18.02 6.30 -6.01
C ILE A 80 -19.40 6.91 -5.82
N THR A 81 -20.36 6.09 -5.40
CA THR A 81 -21.77 6.49 -5.30
C THR A 81 -22.13 6.97 -3.90
N LYS A 82 -23.31 7.56 -3.74
CA LYS A 82 -23.77 7.98 -2.41
C LYS A 82 -24.14 6.73 -1.62
N GLU A 83 -23.90 6.74 -0.32
CA GLU A 83 -24.12 5.60 0.60
C GLU A 83 -25.54 5.01 0.49
N GLU A 84 -26.54 5.80 0.13
CA GLU A 84 -27.95 5.38 0.00
C GLU A 84 -28.36 4.89 -1.42
N SER A 85 -27.45 4.89 -2.40
CA SER A 85 -27.78 4.57 -3.79
C SER A 85 -27.14 3.26 -4.26
N ASP A 86 -27.90 2.40 -4.95
CA ASP A 86 -27.31 1.24 -5.64
C ASP A 86 -26.55 1.67 -6.90
N GLY A 87 -25.30 2.08 -6.70
CA GLY A 87 -24.40 2.56 -7.73
C GLY A 87 -23.86 1.50 -8.69
N ARG A 88 -24.10 0.21 -8.42
CA ARG A 88 -23.41 -0.90 -9.11
C ARG A 88 -23.64 -0.89 -10.62
N SER A 89 -24.83 -0.53 -11.07
CA SER A 89 -25.15 -0.46 -12.50
C SER A 89 -24.42 0.68 -13.22
N TYR A 90 -24.24 1.83 -12.57
CA TYR A 90 -23.47 2.94 -13.13
C TYR A 90 -21.98 2.60 -13.21
N VAL A 91 -21.43 2.04 -12.14
CA VAL A 91 -20.04 1.60 -12.08
C VAL A 91 -19.77 0.50 -13.12
N ARG A 92 -20.66 -0.49 -13.25
CA ARG A 92 -20.51 -1.55 -14.28
C ARG A 92 -20.45 -0.98 -15.70
N ARG A 93 -21.31 0.00 -16.03
CA ARG A 93 -21.26 0.69 -17.33
C ARG A 93 -19.97 1.48 -17.52
N ALA A 94 -19.50 2.17 -16.47
CA ALA A 94 -18.24 2.89 -16.49
C ALA A 94 -17.06 1.95 -16.73
N MET A 95 -16.98 0.83 -16.01
CA MET A 95 -15.92 -0.17 -16.16
C MET A 95 -15.93 -0.84 -17.53
N LYS A 96 -17.12 -1.18 -18.07
CA LYS A 96 -17.23 -1.68 -19.44
C LYS A 96 -16.66 -0.67 -20.43
N LYS A 97 -16.99 0.62 -20.29
CA LYS A 97 -16.46 1.64 -21.19
C LYS A 97 -14.95 1.84 -21.05
N LEU A 98 -14.39 1.73 -19.84
CA LEU A 98 -12.95 1.76 -19.62
C LEU A 98 -12.25 0.55 -20.27
N ALA A 99 -12.88 -0.62 -20.25
CA ALA A 99 -12.40 -1.80 -20.97
C ALA A 99 -12.48 -1.65 -22.48
N ASP A 100 -13.57 -1.11 -23.02
CA ASP A 100 -13.69 -0.81 -24.46
C ASP A 100 -12.59 0.17 -24.93
N LEU A 101 -12.10 1.02 -24.03
CA LEU A 101 -10.99 1.96 -24.27
C LEU A 101 -9.61 1.35 -23.99
N GLY A 102 -9.53 0.09 -23.58
CA GLY A 102 -8.27 -0.58 -23.24
C GLY A 102 -7.60 -0.07 -21.96
N LEU A 103 -8.30 0.67 -21.10
CA LEU A 103 -7.75 1.27 -19.87
C LEU A 103 -7.93 0.38 -18.63
N ALA A 104 -8.91 -0.51 -18.65
CA ALA A 104 -9.18 -1.44 -17.56
C ALA A 104 -9.54 -2.82 -18.13
N GLU A 105 -9.40 -3.84 -17.31
CA GLU A 105 -9.70 -5.22 -17.69
C GLU A 105 -10.16 -6.01 -16.47
N THR A 106 -10.68 -7.20 -16.72
CA THR A 106 -11.02 -8.16 -15.65
C THR A 106 -10.10 -9.36 -15.72
N ASN A 107 -9.42 -9.66 -14.62
CA ASN A 107 -8.63 -10.87 -14.47
C ASN A 107 -9.21 -11.63 -13.27
N GLY A 108 -9.76 -12.83 -13.50
CA GLY A 108 -10.35 -13.65 -12.45
C GLY A 108 -11.65 -13.12 -11.83
N LYS A 109 -12.07 -13.79 -10.75
CA LYS A 109 -13.31 -13.50 -10.02
C LYS A 109 -13.11 -13.70 -8.51
N ALA A 110 -13.75 -12.87 -7.70
CA ALA A 110 -13.95 -13.09 -6.28
C ALA A 110 -15.38 -13.61 -6.09
N GLY A 111 -15.51 -14.93 -5.86
CA GLY A 111 -16.81 -15.61 -5.93
C GLY A 111 -17.46 -15.42 -7.30
N LYS A 112 -18.64 -14.76 -7.33
CA LYS A 112 -19.38 -14.47 -8.57
C LYS A 112 -19.00 -13.14 -9.22
N HIS A 113 -18.16 -12.33 -8.58
CA HIS A 113 -17.89 -10.96 -9.00
C HIS A 113 -16.56 -10.85 -9.76
N PRO A 114 -16.54 -10.28 -10.98
CA PRO A 114 -15.28 -10.00 -11.68
C PRO A 114 -14.38 -9.07 -10.86
N ILE A 115 -13.08 -9.38 -10.84
CA ILE A 115 -12.05 -8.52 -10.28
C ILE A 115 -11.54 -7.64 -11.41
N TRP A 116 -11.57 -6.33 -11.20
CA TRP A 116 -11.12 -5.33 -12.17
C TRP A 116 -9.75 -4.79 -11.80
N ASN A 117 -8.93 -4.48 -12.80
CA ASN A 117 -7.65 -3.79 -12.65
C ASN A 117 -7.40 -2.82 -13.82
N LEU A 118 -6.46 -1.90 -13.63
CA LEU A 118 -5.94 -1.08 -14.73
C LEU A 118 -5.01 -1.91 -15.63
N THR A 119 -5.07 -1.64 -16.93
CA THR A 119 -4.04 -2.06 -17.89
C THR A 119 -2.82 -1.12 -17.78
N PRO A 120 -1.67 -1.43 -18.40
CA PRO A 120 -0.56 -0.48 -18.49
C PRO A 120 -0.96 0.86 -19.12
N ALA A 121 -1.86 0.85 -20.12
CA ALA A 121 -2.40 2.05 -20.74
C ALA A 121 -3.27 2.85 -19.75
N GLY A 122 -4.09 2.18 -18.94
CA GLY A 122 -4.87 2.82 -17.88
C GLY A 122 -4.02 3.47 -16.79
N GLN A 123 -2.94 2.80 -16.37
CA GLN A 123 -1.98 3.35 -15.41
C GLN A 123 -1.28 4.59 -15.97
N LYS A 124 -0.85 4.54 -17.25
CA LYS A 124 -0.25 5.68 -17.93
C LYS A 124 -1.22 6.86 -18.02
N ALA A 125 -2.46 6.62 -18.48
CA ALA A 125 -3.48 7.65 -18.59
C ALA A 125 -3.78 8.35 -17.25
N LEU A 126 -3.74 7.59 -16.15
CA LEU A 126 -3.95 8.14 -14.80
C LEU A 126 -2.78 9.02 -14.35
N ALA A 127 -1.55 8.64 -14.66
CA ALA A 127 -0.36 9.39 -14.30
C ALA A 127 -0.18 10.65 -15.15
N ASP A 128 -0.44 10.57 -16.46
CA ASP A 128 -0.38 11.72 -17.38
C ASP A 128 -1.40 12.81 -16.97
N GLY A 129 -2.53 12.40 -16.39
CA GLY A 129 -3.53 13.31 -15.82
C GLY A 129 -3.10 14.03 -14.53
N SER A 130 -1.91 13.75 -13.98
CA SER A 130 -1.42 14.27 -12.70
C SER A 130 -2.34 14.01 -11.50
N GLU A 131 -3.29 13.08 -11.61
CA GLU A 131 -4.27 12.81 -10.54
C GLU A 131 -3.68 11.93 -9.44
N LEU A 132 -2.66 11.13 -9.77
CA LEU A 132 -1.90 10.29 -8.84
C LEU A 132 -0.42 10.24 -9.29
N PRO A 133 0.53 10.11 -8.35
CA PRO A 133 1.93 9.96 -8.71
C PRO A 133 2.14 8.70 -9.58
N LEU A 134 2.95 8.82 -10.63
CA LEU A 134 3.34 7.69 -11.49
C LEU A 134 3.92 6.57 -10.61
N ARG A 135 3.42 5.34 -10.79
CA ARG A 135 3.92 4.13 -10.11
C ARG A 135 4.66 3.23 -11.11
N PRO A 136 5.86 3.59 -11.57
CA PRO A 136 6.51 2.96 -12.74
C PRO A 136 6.89 1.48 -12.57
N LYS A 137 6.83 0.91 -11.35
CA LYS A 137 7.14 -0.50 -11.07
C LYS A 137 5.99 -1.27 -10.39
N ALA A 138 4.79 -0.70 -10.25
CA ALA A 138 3.66 -1.43 -9.70
C ALA A 138 3.25 -2.53 -10.69
N GLY A 139 3.49 -3.81 -10.35
CA GLY A 139 2.95 -4.94 -11.10
C GLY A 139 1.45 -4.76 -11.34
N THR A 140 0.97 -5.11 -12.53
CA THR A 140 -0.45 -4.98 -12.89
C THR A 140 -1.30 -5.89 -12.00
N GLY A 141 -2.53 -5.45 -11.71
CA GLY A 141 -3.48 -6.29 -10.95
C GLY A 141 -3.72 -7.65 -11.63
N ALA A 142 -3.61 -7.70 -12.97
CA ALA A 142 -3.60 -8.94 -13.74
C ALA A 142 -2.59 -9.98 -13.25
N LYS A 143 -1.32 -9.57 -13.06
CA LYS A 143 -0.27 -10.48 -12.58
C LYS A 143 -0.58 -10.99 -11.17
N ALA A 144 -1.08 -10.13 -10.29
CA ALA A 144 -1.46 -10.53 -8.94
C ALA A 144 -2.59 -11.57 -8.96
N VAL A 145 -3.63 -11.36 -9.78
CA VAL A 145 -4.73 -12.32 -9.88
C VAL A 145 -4.28 -13.65 -10.51
N LEU A 146 -3.48 -13.61 -11.58
CA LEU A 146 -2.93 -14.82 -12.21
C LEU A 146 -2.06 -15.63 -11.26
N ALA A 147 -1.33 -14.96 -10.35
CA ALA A 147 -0.55 -15.60 -9.30
C ALA A 147 -1.39 -16.08 -8.09
N GLY A 148 -2.72 -15.97 -8.14
CA GLY A 148 -3.62 -16.46 -7.09
C GLY A 148 -3.87 -15.48 -5.94
N PHE A 149 -3.33 -14.25 -5.99
CA PHE A 149 -3.50 -13.24 -4.94
C PHE A 149 -4.81 -12.44 -5.04
N GLY A 150 -5.67 -12.75 -6.01
CA GLY A 150 -6.94 -12.05 -6.23
C GLY A 150 -7.82 -11.94 -4.97
N PRO A 151 -8.12 -13.05 -4.25
CA PRO A 151 -8.91 -12.98 -3.02
C PRO A 151 -8.28 -12.11 -1.94
N HIS A 152 -6.96 -12.20 -1.76
CA HIS A 152 -6.24 -11.40 -0.77
C HIS A 152 -6.26 -9.92 -1.12
N GLY A 153 -5.96 -9.52 -2.37
CA GLY A 153 -6.01 -8.11 -2.75
C GLY A 153 -7.42 -7.50 -2.74
N VAL A 154 -8.46 -8.31 -2.98
CA VAL A 154 -9.86 -7.88 -2.77
C VAL A 154 -10.13 -7.63 -1.28
N ALA A 155 -9.63 -8.48 -0.39
CA ALA A 155 -9.76 -8.27 1.05
C ALA A 155 -8.92 -7.06 1.54
N VAL A 156 -7.76 -6.77 0.94
CA VAL A 156 -6.99 -5.53 1.22
C VAL A 156 -7.81 -4.31 0.83
N THR A 157 -8.54 -4.38 -0.28
CA THR A 157 -9.47 -3.32 -0.68
C THR A 157 -10.61 -3.17 0.34
N ASP A 158 -11.23 -4.26 0.80
CA ASP A 158 -12.27 -4.20 1.84
C ASP A 158 -11.74 -3.56 3.14
N MET A 159 -10.50 -3.89 3.54
CA MET A 159 -9.83 -3.28 4.70
C MET A 159 -9.64 -1.76 4.51
N ILE A 160 -9.14 -1.33 3.34
CA ILE A 160 -8.94 0.09 3.00
C ILE A 160 -10.26 0.86 3.10
N LEU A 161 -11.34 0.29 2.56
CA LEU A 161 -12.67 0.89 2.60
C LEU A 161 -13.22 0.97 4.01
N ALA A 162 -13.08 -0.10 4.80
CA ALA A 162 -13.56 -0.13 6.18
C ALA A 162 -12.82 0.86 7.08
N PHE A 163 -11.51 1.06 6.87
CA PHE A 163 -10.71 1.97 7.70
C PHE A 163 -10.75 3.43 7.24
N GLY A 164 -10.44 3.69 5.96
CA GLY A 164 -10.23 5.05 5.44
C GLY A 164 -11.47 5.67 4.82
N GLY A 165 -12.46 4.84 4.49
CA GLY A 165 -13.64 5.24 3.72
C GLY A 165 -13.28 5.97 2.41
N ARG A 166 -14.24 6.73 1.89
CA ARG A 166 -14.04 7.52 0.65
C ARG A 166 -13.03 8.66 0.82
N LYS A 167 -12.89 9.22 2.03
CA LYS A 167 -12.18 10.49 2.27
C LYS A 167 -10.66 10.37 2.06
N HIS A 168 -10.10 9.18 2.27
CA HIS A 168 -8.64 8.96 2.26
C HIS A 168 -8.17 8.05 1.13
N LEU A 169 -9.02 7.76 0.13
CA LEU A 169 -8.69 6.75 -0.89
C LEU A 169 -7.36 7.02 -1.62
N THR A 170 -7.07 8.29 -1.92
CA THR A 170 -5.84 8.73 -2.61
C THR A 170 -4.61 8.76 -1.71
N ASP A 171 -4.80 8.65 -0.40
CA ASP A 171 -3.73 8.67 0.60
C ASP A 171 -3.11 7.27 0.80
N TRP A 172 -3.68 6.25 0.15
CA TRP A 172 -3.24 4.85 0.25
C TRP A 172 -2.22 4.46 -0.83
N GLN A 173 -1.25 3.66 -0.41
CA GLN A 173 -0.34 2.92 -1.28
C GLN A 173 -0.38 1.45 -0.90
N VAL A 174 -0.55 0.57 -1.87
CA VAL A 174 -0.60 -0.88 -1.66
C VAL A 174 0.70 -1.55 -2.11
N GLU A 175 1.06 -2.65 -1.43
CA GLU A 175 2.28 -3.44 -1.63
C GLU A 175 3.55 -2.58 -1.57
N VAL A 176 3.75 -1.90 -0.45
CA VAL A 176 4.92 -1.04 -0.24
C VAL A 176 6.10 -1.87 0.22
N ASN A 177 7.18 -1.87 -0.54
CA ASN A 177 8.40 -2.57 -0.14
C ASN A 177 9.18 -1.81 0.95
N HIS A 178 9.63 -2.55 1.94
CA HIS A 178 10.53 -2.15 3.02
C HIS A 178 11.76 -3.04 2.97
N ALA A 179 12.86 -2.48 2.45
CA ALA A 179 14.12 -3.19 2.33
C ALA A 179 15.27 -2.42 2.99
N ILE A 180 16.12 -3.16 3.66
CA ILE A 180 17.44 -2.72 4.16
C ILE A 180 18.45 -3.65 3.51
N LYS A 181 19.23 -3.11 2.58
CA LYS A 181 20.15 -3.92 1.76
C LYS A 181 21.27 -4.52 2.60
N GLU A 182 21.74 -3.74 3.57
CA GLU A 182 22.88 -4.04 4.43
C GLU A 182 22.63 -5.27 5.31
N THR A 183 21.39 -5.51 5.71
CA THR A 183 20.99 -6.66 6.54
C THR A 183 20.30 -7.76 5.75
N GLY A 184 19.96 -7.50 4.48
CA GLY A 184 19.14 -8.38 3.66
C GLY A 184 17.67 -8.44 4.07
N LEU A 185 17.23 -7.63 5.05
CA LEU A 185 15.83 -7.58 5.46
C LEU A 185 15.00 -6.95 4.34
N SER A 186 14.00 -7.67 3.84
CA SER A 186 13.07 -7.17 2.83
C SER A 186 11.70 -7.81 3.02
N PHE A 187 10.66 -6.99 3.07
CA PHE A 187 9.26 -7.41 3.08
C PHE A 187 8.39 -6.36 2.37
N ASN A 188 7.14 -6.71 2.07
CA ASN A 188 6.18 -5.79 1.49
C ASN A 188 5.01 -5.63 2.47
N THR A 189 4.72 -4.39 2.86
CA THR A 189 3.50 -4.03 3.57
C THR A 189 2.31 -4.03 2.60
N ASP A 190 1.22 -4.70 2.95
CA ASP A 190 0.02 -4.78 2.10
C ASP A 190 -0.56 -3.41 1.78
N ALA A 191 -0.66 -2.52 2.77
CA ALA A 191 -1.08 -1.14 2.56
C ALA A 191 -0.44 -0.13 3.52
N VAL A 192 -0.16 1.07 3.02
CA VAL A 192 0.37 2.20 3.77
C VAL A 192 -0.55 3.39 3.55
N LEU A 193 -1.02 3.98 4.65
CA LEU A 193 -1.81 5.19 4.66
C LEU A 193 -0.97 6.36 5.13
N ALA A 194 -0.88 7.42 4.32
CA ALA A 194 -0.25 8.68 4.70
C ALA A 194 -1.34 9.72 5.02
N LEU A 195 -1.63 9.91 6.30
CA LEU A 195 -2.65 10.89 6.70
C LEU A 195 -2.16 12.32 6.47
N PRO A 196 -3.01 13.23 5.96
CA PRO A 196 -2.67 14.63 5.71
C PRO A 196 -2.65 15.45 7.01
N THR A 197 -1.90 15.00 8.02
CA THR A 197 -1.68 15.71 9.29
C THR A 197 -0.41 16.56 9.22
N LYS A 198 -0.25 17.50 10.16
CA LYS A 198 0.97 18.34 10.25
C LYS A 198 2.26 17.53 10.38
N THR A 199 2.18 16.33 10.95
CA THR A 199 3.30 15.40 11.12
C THR A 199 3.41 14.37 10.00
N SER A 200 2.51 14.41 9.01
CA SER A 200 2.37 13.38 7.96
C SER A 200 2.35 11.98 8.59
N GLU A 201 1.41 11.77 9.52
CA GLU A 201 1.29 10.50 10.22
C GLU A 201 1.10 9.35 9.21
N VAL A 202 1.97 8.34 9.32
CA VAL A 202 1.90 7.15 8.49
C VAL A 202 1.40 5.98 9.33
N ARG A 203 0.53 5.17 8.73
CA ARG A 203 0.07 3.89 9.29
C ARG A 203 0.37 2.77 8.32
N LEU A 204 0.85 1.65 8.84
CA LEU A 204 1.16 0.43 8.09
C LEU A 204 0.04 -0.56 8.34
N PHE A 205 -0.36 -1.29 7.31
CA PHE A 205 -1.43 -2.28 7.38
C PHE A 205 -0.97 -3.58 6.75
N GLU A 206 -1.15 -4.67 7.50
CA GLU A 206 -1.02 -6.04 7.01
C GLU A 206 -2.35 -6.74 7.12
N LEU A 207 -2.71 -7.48 6.08
CA LEU A 207 -3.91 -8.29 6.04
C LEU A 207 -3.52 -9.76 6.02
N ASP A 208 -3.92 -10.51 7.04
CA ASP A 208 -3.93 -11.96 6.94
C ASP A 208 -5.31 -12.46 6.51
N ASN A 209 -5.41 -12.98 5.30
CA ASN A 209 -6.63 -13.59 4.77
C ASN A 209 -6.81 -15.06 5.20
N GLY A 210 -6.17 -15.47 6.29
CA GLY A 210 -6.29 -16.81 6.88
C GLY A 210 -5.57 -17.91 6.09
N THR A 211 -4.70 -17.53 5.16
CA THR A 211 -3.93 -18.45 4.30
C THR A 211 -2.50 -18.66 4.79
N MET A 212 -1.96 -17.73 5.59
CA MET A 212 -0.61 -17.86 6.12
C MET A 212 -0.59 -18.65 7.43
N SER A 213 0.54 -19.30 7.74
CA SER A 213 0.71 -19.94 9.05
C SER A 213 0.83 -18.90 10.15
N GLN A 214 0.43 -19.28 11.37
CA GLN A 214 0.55 -18.45 12.56
C GLN A 214 1.98 -17.94 12.78
N ALA A 215 2.97 -18.85 12.72
CA ALA A 215 4.37 -18.52 12.88
C ALA A 215 4.89 -17.53 11.80
N ARG A 216 4.36 -17.61 10.58
CA ARG A 216 4.73 -16.67 9.51
C ARG A 216 4.17 -15.27 9.79
N LEU A 217 2.92 -15.16 10.25
CA LEU A 217 2.32 -13.87 10.62
C LEU A 217 3.10 -13.21 11.77
N ALA A 218 3.41 -13.99 12.82
CA ALA A 218 4.24 -13.50 13.92
C ALA A 218 5.62 -13.05 13.43
N LYS A 219 6.26 -13.83 12.53
CA LYS A 219 7.55 -13.44 11.93
C LYS A 219 7.46 -12.12 11.19
N GLU A 220 6.41 -11.90 10.38
CA GLU A 220 6.24 -10.63 9.64
C GLU A 220 6.11 -9.45 10.62
N VAL A 221 5.33 -9.60 11.68
CA VAL A 221 5.22 -8.60 12.76
C VAL A 221 6.58 -8.34 13.44
N TRP A 222 7.38 -9.37 13.69
CA TRP A 222 8.75 -9.21 14.20
C TRP A 222 9.72 -8.56 13.18
N ASP A 223 9.52 -8.76 11.87
CA ASP A 223 10.31 -8.11 10.83
C ASP A 223 10.08 -6.59 10.80
N TYR A 224 8.88 -6.11 11.12
CA TYR A 224 8.65 -4.67 11.35
C TYR A 224 9.47 -4.14 12.52
N GLU A 225 9.58 -4.88 13.62
CA GLU A 225 10.39 -4.45 14.75
C GLU A 225 11.88 -4.41 14.39
N ARG A 226 12.38 -5.42 13.67
CA ARG A 226 13.76 -5.44 13.14
C ARG A 226 14.02 -4.24 12.24
N TYR A 227 13.08 -3.92 11.35
CA TYR A 227 13.16 -2.76 10.48
C TYR A 227 13.12 -1.43 11.26
N ALA A 228 12.24 -1.32 12.25
CA ALA A 228 12.13 -0.15 13.12
C ALA A 228 13.37 0.06 14.00
N GLY A 229 14.04 -1.03 14.36
CA GLY A 229 15.24 -1.06 15.18
C GLY A 229 16.54 -0.81 14.41
N HIS A 230 16.53 -0.93 13.08
CA HIS A 230 17.72 -0.71 12.29
C HIS A 230 18.17 0.76 12.30
N ARG A 231 19.47 0.97 12.51
CA ARG A 231 20.09 2.29 12.63
C ARG A 231 21.19 2.44 11.59
N VAL A 232 21.28 3.63 11.03
CA VAL A 232 22.36 4.06 10.14
C VAL A 232 23.24 5.07 10.85
N TRP A 233 24.54 4.99 10.61
CA TRP A 233 25.49 5.99 11.06
C TRP A 233 25.69 7.04 9.97
N GLU A 234 25.65 8.31 10.35
CA GLU A 234 25.95 9.45 9.48
C GLU A 234 27.07 10.28 10.10
N GLY A 235 28.15 10.49 9.34
CA GLY A 235 29.31 11.29 9.73
C GLY A 235 30.46 11.14 8.73
N ALA A 236 31.47 12.00 8.80
CA ALA A 236 32.73 11.78 8.09
C ALA A 236 33.61 10.82 8.90
N ARG A 237 34.39 9.97 8.23
CA ARG A 237 35.29 9.03 8.90
C ARG A 237 36.23 9.81 9.86
N GLY A 238 36.29 9.40 11.12
CA GLY A 238 37.09 10.08 12.16
C GLY A 238 36.43 11.32 12.79
N THR A 239 35.16 11.60 12.51
CA THR A 239 34.37 12.64 13.20
C THR A 239 33.38 12.04 14.19
N ILE A 240 32.88 12.86 15.12
CA ILE A 240 31.78 12.50 16.01
C ILE A 240 30.49 12.45 15.16
N GLY A 241 30.26 11.33 14.48
CA GLY A 241 29.02 11.07 13.75
C GLY A 241 27.85 10.72 14.68
N GLY A 242 26.64 10.63 14.11
CA GLY A 242 25.43 10.26 14.83
C GLY A 242 24.77 9.01 14.25
N THR A 243 24.06 8.26 15.10
CA THR A 243 23.21 7.16 14.65
C THR A 243 21.76 7.59 14.59
N PHE A 244 21.06 7.19 13.53
CA PHE A 244 19.66 7.54 13.30
C PHE A 244 18.85 6.31 12.91
N PRO A 245 17.55 6.24 13.25
CA PRO A 245 16.69 5.18 12.75
C PRO A 245 16.62 5.23 11.20
N PHE A 246 16.91 4.12 10.55
CA PHE A 246 16.94 4.02 9.08
C PHE A 246 15.62 4.48 8.44
N TRP A 247 14.50 3.99 8.98
CA TRP A 247 13.17 4.32 8.49
C TRP A 247 12.89 5.82 8.56
N GLN A 248 13.38 6.51 9.59
CA GLN A 248 13.17 7.95 9.75
C GLN A 248 13.99 8.74 8.76
N ARG A 249 15.20 8.27 8.40
CA ARG A 249 16.04 8.97 7.43
C ARG A 249 15.62 8.74 5.98
N HIS A 250 15.16 7.54 5.65
CA HIS A 250 14.99 7.14 4.25
C HIS A 250 13.53 6.93 3.82
N ARG A 251 12.60 6.65 4.74
CA ARG A 251 11.23 6.24 4.39
C ARG A 251 10.17 7.22 4.87
N TYR A 252 10.20 7.56 6.16
CA TYR A 252 9.18 8.32 6.87
C TYR A 252 9.80 9.53 7.56
N THR A 253 10.35 10.44 6.74
CA THR A 253 11.18 11.58 7.17
C THR A 253 10.49 12.61 8.05
N ARG A 254 9.16 12.59 8.06
CA ARG A 254 8.33 13.52 8.86
C ARG A 254 7.77 12.87 10.13
N SER A 255 7.86 11.55 10.25
CA SER A 255 7.35 10.80 11.39
C SER A 255 8.29 10.95 12.59
N LYS A 256 7.71 11.24 13.75
CA LYS A 256 8.45 11.34 15.03
C LYS A 256 8.68 9.98 15.68
N THR A 257 7.73 9.07 15.53
CA THR A 257 7.76 7.69 16.01
C THR A 257 7.68 6.73 14.83
N PHE A 258 8.03 5.47 15.05
CA PHE A 258 7.85 4.46 14.01
C PHE A 258 6.35 4.35 13.68
N PRO A 259 5.96 4.31 12.39
CA PRO A 259 4.57 4.16 12.00
C PRO A 259 3.90 2.96 12.69
N ARG A 260 2.68 3.18 13.21
CA ARG A 260 1.92 2.12 13.86
C ARG A 260 1.55 1.03 12.85
N LEU A 261 1.76 -0.21 13.23
CA LEU A 261 1.34 -1.39 12.47
C LEU A 261 -0.10 -1.76 12.86
N HIS A 262 -0.96 -1.91 11.85
CA HIS A 262 -2.32 -2.41 11.97
C HIS A 262 -2.37 -3.79 11.30
N VAL A 263 -2.74 -4.83 12.05
CA VAL A 263 -2.94 -6.18 11.50
C VAL A 263 -4.43 -6.45 11.42
N VAL A 264 -4.89 -6.85 10.24
CA VAL A 264 -6.31 -7.18 10.00
C VAL A 264 -6.43 -8.66 9.67
N LEU A 265 -7.19 -9.38 10.49
CA LEU A 265 -7.43 -10.82 10.30
C LEU A 265 -8.74 -11.04 9.53
N ALA A 266 -8.71 -11.84 8.48
CA ALA A 266 -9.82 -12.11 7.58
C ALA A 266 -9.83 -13.56 7.07
N GLY A 267 -10.81 -13.89 6.22
CA GLY A 267 -10.84 -15.15 5.49
C GLY A 267 -11.19 -16.40 6.31
N LYS A 268 -11.64 -16.25 7.56
CA LYS A 268 -12.14 -17.33 8.43
C LYS A 268 -13.43 -16.90 9.15
N GLU A 269 -14.11 -17.88 9.73
CA GLU A 269 -15.20 -17.64 10.69
C GLU A 269 -14.73 -16.83 11.90
N GLU A 270 -15.61 -16.00 12.47
CA GLU A 270 -15.23 -15.04 13.52
C GLU A 270 -14.55 -15.68 14.73
N HIS A 271 -15.06 -16.81 15.24
CA HIS A 271 -14.46 -17.51 16.37
C HIS A 271 -13.03 -18.02 16.07
N LEU A 272 -12.70 -18.34 14.81
CA LEU A 272 -11.35 -18.72 14.40
C LEU A 272 -10.43 -17.50 14.29
N LEU A 273 -10.97 -16.35 13.89
CA LEU A 273 -10.23 -15.09 13.87
C LEU A 273 -9.89 -14.63 15.29
N ASP A 274 -10.79 -14.84 16.26
CA ASP A 274 -10.54 -14.56 17.68
C ASP A 274 -9.43 -15.42 18.25
N ASN A 275 -9.47 -16.74 18.01
CA ASN A 275 -8.39 -17.64 18.41
C ASN A 275 -7.04 -17.22 17.81
N ARG A 276 -7.07 -16.77 16.56
CA ARG A 276 -5.88 -16.33 15.83
C ARG A 276 -5.33 -15.00 16.33
N LEU A 277 -6.22 -14.07 16.70
CA LEU A 277 -5.83 -12.82 17.36
C LEU A 277 -5.11 -13.10 18.66
N GLN A 278 -5.69 -13.97 19.50
CA GLN A 278 -5.09 -14.35 20.79
C GLN A 278 -3.72 -15.01 20.59
N ALA A 279 -3.64 -15.98 19.67
CA ALA A 279 -2.37 -16.64 19.34
C ALA A 279 -1.32 -15.63 18.84
N LEU A 280 -1.72 -14.66 18.00
CA LEU A 280 -0.80 -13.63 17.53
C LEU A 280 -0.30 -12.76 18.69
N ALA A 281 -1.19 -12.33 19.57
CA ALA A 281 -0.83 -11.55 20.75
C ALA A 281 0.18 -12.27 21.64
N ASP A 282 0.01 -13.59 21.83
CA ASP A 282 0.92 -14.42 22.59
C ASP A 282 2.29 -14.58 21.89
N ASP A 283 2.30 -14.83 20.57
CA ASP A 283 3.52 -15.03 19.78
C ASP A 283 4.39 -13.77 19.64
N VAL A 284 3.78 -12.58 19.72
CA VAL A 284 4.49 -11.29 19.61
C VAL A 284 4.60 -10.58 20.96
N LYS A 285 4.36 -11.30 22.06
CA LYS A 285 4.47 -10.75 23.41
C LYS A 285 5.82 -10.09 23.65
N GLY A 286 5.78 -8.80 23.98
CA GLY A 286 6.99 -8.00 24.20
C GLY A 286 7.64 -7.45 22.93
N ILE A 287 6.88 -7.39 21.84
CA ILE A 287 7.19 -6.52 20.72
C ILE A 287 7.27 -5.06 21.18
N ALA A 288 8.21 -4.31 20.61
CA ALA A 288 8.61 -2.95 20.96
C ALA A 288 8.26 -1.95 19.85
N VAL A 289 7.29 -2.27 19.01
CA VAL A 289 6.62 -1.36 18.09
C VAL A 289 5.13 -1.36 18.40
N ALA A 290 4.44 -0.24 18.13
CA ALA A 290 3.00 -0.17 18.32
C ALA A 290 2.27 -1.08 17.30
N VAL A 291 1.59 -2.11 17.79
CA VAL A 291 0.83 -3.07 16.97
C VAL A 291 -0.61 -3.13 17.44
N TRP A 292 -1.52 -2.80 16.53
CA TRP A 292 -2.96 -2.84 16.74
C TRP A 292 -3.57 -3.91 15.84
N VAL A 293 -4.46 -4.73 16.37
CA VAL A 293 -5.09 -5.84 15.65
C VAL A 293 -6.60 -5.69 15.66
N ASN A 294 -7.23 -6.05 14.55
CA ASN A 294 -8.67 -6.20 14.47
C ASN A 294 -9.01 -7.32 13.47
N THR A 295 -10.28 -7.75 13.44
CA THR A 295 -10.77 -8.62 12.38
C THR A 295 -11.50 -7.78 11.33
N LEU A 296 -11.48 -8.20 10.07
CA LEU A 296 -12.16 -7.47 9.00
C LEU A 296 -13.67 -7.29 9.27
N PRO A 297 -14.42 -8.30 9.75
CA PRO A 297 -15.84 -8.13 10.12
C PRO A 297 -16.07 -7.08 11.21
N ARG A 298 -15.24 -7.08 12.27
CA ARG A 298 -15.31 -6.10 13.35
C ARG A 298 -14.99 -4.69 12.86
N LEU A 299 -13.94 -4.56 12.05
CA LEU A 299 -13.55 -3.29 11.44
C LEU A 299 -14.66 -2.71 10.57
N GLN A 300 -15.35 -3.55 9.78
CA GLN A 300 -16.50 -3.13 8.97
C GLN A 300 -17.70 -2.66 9.81
N ARG A 301 -17.85 -3.16 11.04
CA ARG A 301 -18.85 -2.69 12.01
C ARG A 301 -18.40 -1.48 12.82
N GLY A 302 -17.18 -0.98 12.62
CA GLY A 302 -16.61 0.15 13.36
C GLY A 302 -16.20 -0.20 14.79
N GLU A 303 -15.97 -1.47 15.09
CA GLU A 303 -15.49 -1.91 16.40
C GLU A 303 -14.03 -1.45 16.66
N PRO A 304 -13.66 -1.22 17.93
CA PRO A 304 -12.34 -0.70 18.28
C PRO A 304 -11.21 -1.67 17.97
N TRP A 305 -10.00 -1.12 17.87
CA TRP A 305 -8.76 -1.89 17.69
C TRP A 305 -8.24 -2.42 19.02
N TYR A 306 -7.60 -3.59 18.99
CA TYR A 306 -6.95 -4.22 20.13
C TYR A 306 -5.44 -3.97 20.07
N GLU A 307 -4.88 -3.32 21.09
CA GLU A 307 -3.43 -3.11 21.20
C GLU A 307 -2.75 -4.36 21.74
N ILE A 308 -1.79 -4.92 20.98
CA ILE A 308 -1.00 -6.10 21.37
C ILE A 308 0.51 -5.80 21.46
N GLY A 309 0.92 -4.59 21.07
CA GLY A 309 2.30 -4.12 21.10
C GLY A 309 2.36 -2.63 21.35
N VAL A 310 3.34 -2.20 22.16
CA VAL A 310 3.54 -0.80 22.55
C VAL A 310 4.86 -0.31 21.94
N ASP A 311 4.90 0.91 21.43
CA ASP A 311 6.15 1.52 20.95
C ASP A 311 7.08 1.78 22.14
N ASP A 312 8.17 1.02 22.23
CA ASP A 312 9.20 1.15 23.26
C ASP A 312 10.57 1.31 22.57
N PRO A 313 10.97 2.56 22.25
CA PRO A 313 12.23 2.83 21.59
C PRO A 313 13.45 2.35 22.37
N ASP A 314 13.40 2.35 23.71
CA ASP A 314 14.54 1.97 24.55
C ASP A 314 14.74 0.46 24.58
N ARG A 315 13.65 -0.31 24.69
CA ARG A 315 13.70 -1.76 24.53
C ARG A 315 14.16 -2.15 23.14
N ARG A 316 13.68 -1.45 22.11
CA ARG A 316 14.10 -1.69 20.73
C ARG A 316 15.60 -1.41 20.54
N ARG A 317 16.13 -0.34 21.13
CA ARG A 317 17.59 -0.06 21.14
C ARG A 317 18.41 -1.14 21.86
N ARG A 318 17.90 -1.68 22.97
CA ARG A 318 18.58 -2.79 23.68
C ARG A 318 18.63 -4.07 22.84
N ARG A 319 17.57 -4.35 22.06
CA ARG A 319 17.48 -5.56 21.22
C ARG A 319 18.26 -5.43 19.92
N TYR A 320 18.32 -4.23 19.34
CA TYR A 320 19.08 -3.92 18.12
C TYR A 320 20.14 -2.85 18.44
N PRO A 321 21.24 -3.24 19.09
CA PRO A 321 22.28 -2.29 19.48
C PRO A 321 22.92 -1.66 18.25
N GLU A 322 23.47 -0.46 18.46
CA GLU A 322 24.18 0.26 17.42
C GLU A 322 25.39 -0.55 16.95
N PRO A 323 25.67 -0.58 15.63
CA PRO A 323 26.93 -1.11 15.15
C PRO A 323 28.06 -0.38 15.87
N ALA A 324 29.00 -1.12 16.48
CA ALA A 324 30.17 -0.51 17.08
C ALA A 324 30.84 0.41 16.04
N SER A 325 31.04 1.67 16.42
CA SER A 325 31.56 2.75 15.58
C SER A 325 32.77 2.28 14.75
N ARG A 326 32.74 2.56 13.44
CA ARG A 326 33.84 2.35 12.48
C ARG A 326 34.69 3.60 12.32
#